data_AF-A0A2V7UCR2-F1
#
_entry.id   AF-A0A2V7UCR2-F1
#
_cell.length_a   1.000
_cell.length_b   1.000
_cell.length_c   1.000
_cell.angle_alpha   90.00
_cell.angle_beta   90.00
_cell.angle_gamma   90.00
#
_symmetry.space_group_name_H-M   'P 1'
#
loop_
_entity.id
_entity.type
_entity.pdbx_description
1 polymer ?
#
loop_
_entity_poly.entity_id
_entity_poly.type
_entity_poly.pdbx_seq_one_letter_code
_entity_poly.pdbx_strand_id
1 'polypeptide(L)'
;PEKTYERKIKEVILAFQIEKSFTKEEIFALYCNQVYFGHGNYGVEATSEFLYSKPVGQLTLAEAALVAGLPQNPSRLSPVEHPDRALARRNHVLDRMVEERYISAEEAAKAKAEPLRLKLRKDRPSIAPYFLEEVRKYLEREYGSQRIYQGGLRVYTTLDTSMQLAANQTLRQGLLRLDRRARGFTPPTATVLKDGEFPPTVHLEDWDAPITVGDVVRGVVESSDRSLAVVRIGEYKAILGQPEVSWTGRRNVSEVLPRGAIVPFLVQSLGEENGEKRAKVFVEQEPRVEGSLLALEPKTGAVKAMVGGFDFERSKFNRATQAYRQVGSAFKPIVYAAAVERAGYTPATIIVDAPISFPDNQGVWTPHNYDFTFWGPIPMRRAIEQSRNIPAIKTLQAIGIETGIEYAHKLGLTGDLPAYLPLAIGAGEATLQEMTAAFGAFANEGLRMKPYYVARITDREGNAIEETRPVAKDAIRADTAYIITSLLKGVVERGTAARARALKRPIAGKTGTTNDYTDGWFIGYEPKLAGGVWVGFDEKRESLGRGADGAHTALPIWMEFWAAATKDRPIDDYPVPANIVFVPVDADGQPAMPGEAGVRMEAFVAGTEPKAHSGAAVGGGP
;
A
#
# COMPACT_ATOMS: atom_id res chain seq x y z
N PRO A 1 33.79 15.31 -6.53
CA PRO A 1 33.99 15.85 -7.89
C PRO A 1 35.48 16.03 -8.23
N GLU A 2 35.91 15.62 -9.42
CA GLU A 2 37.30 15.75 -9.89
C GLU A 2 37.77 17.21 -9.99
N LYS A 3 39.03 17.44 -9.63
CA LYS A 3 39.69 18.75 -9.66
C LYS A 3 40.39 18.94 -11.02
N THR A 4 39.67 19.45 -12.02
CA THR A 4 40.26 19.76 -13.34
C THR A 4 40.48 21.27 -13.49
N TYR A 5 41.59 21.65 -14.12
CA TYR A 5 41.92 23.06 -14.40
C TYR A 5 40.86 23.74 -15.28
N GLU A 6 40.27 23.00 -16.23
CA GLU A 6 39.21 23.48 -17.12
C GLU A 6 37.96 23.94 -16.35
N ARG A 7 37.53 23.18 -15.33
CA ARG A 7 36.39 23.56 -14.48
C ARG A 7 36.68 24.83 -13.70
N LYS A 8 37.91 24.98 -13.20
CA LYS A 8 38.31 26.16 -12.43
C LYS A 8 38.24 27.43 -13.28
N ILE A 9 38.64 27.35 -14.55
CA ILE A 9 38.52 28.46 -15.51
C ILE A 9 37.04 28.78 -15.77
N LYS A 10 36.17 27.78 -15.97
CA LYS A 10 34.72 27.98 -16.12
C LYS A 10 34.08 28.61 -14.87
N GLU A 11 34.47 28.19 -13.66
CA GLU A 11 34.03 28.79 -12.39
C GLU A 11 34.41 30.28 -12.30
N VAL A 12 35.63 30.64 -12.72
CA VAL A 12 36.10 32.04 -12.72
C VAL A 12 35.29 32.90 -13.69
N ILE A 13 35.06 32.42 -14.92
CA ILE A 13 34.25 33.14 -15.91
C ILE A 13 32.81 33.33 -15.41
N LEU A 14 32.21 32.29 -14.83
CA LEU A 14 30.86 32.35 -14.27
C LEU A 14 30.78 33.32 -13.08
N ALA A 15 31.79 33.34 -12.20
CA ALA A 15 31.86 34.28 -11.09
C ALA A 15 31.86 35.73 -11.57
N PHE A 16 32.64 36.05 -12.62
CA PHE A 16 32.62 37.38 -13.24
C PHE A 16 31.26 37.74 -13.84
N GLN A 17 30.55 36.79 -14.46
CA GLN A 17 29.21 37.01 -15.01
C GLN A 17 28.17 37.27 -13.91
N ILE A 18 28.26 36.53 -12.81
CA ILE A 18 27.38 36.71 -11.64
C ILE A 18 27.62 38.08 -11.00
N GLU A 19 28.88 38.47 -10.77
CA GLU A 19 29.23 39.78 -10.20
C GLU A 19 28.84 40.98 -11.07
N LYS A 20 28.74 40.79 -12.38
CA LYS A 20 28.25 41.84 -13.30
C LYS A 20 26.72 42.00 -13.25
N SER A 21 26.00 40.96 -12.83
CA SER A 21 24.53 40.89 -12.91
C SER A 21 23.84 41.04 -11.55
N PHE A 22 24.55 40.79 -10.45
CA PHE A 22 24.02 40.80 -9.09
C PHE A 22 24.94 41.58 -8.14
N THR A 23 24.34 42.22 -7.14
CA THR A 23 25.05 42.88 -6.03
C THR A 23 25.70 41.86 -5.09
N LYS A 24 26.65 42.30 -4.26
CA LYS A 24 27.30 41.41 -3.29
C LYS A 24 26.30 40.85 -2.28
N GLU A 25 25.31 41.65 -1.86
CA GLU A 25 24.23 41.18 -0.99
C GLU A 25 23.38 40.10 -1.67
N GLU A 26 23.01 40.27 -2.93
CA GLU A 26 22.22 39.29 -3.69
C GLU A 26 22.99 37.99 -3.91
N ILE A 27 24.29 38.07 -4.21
CA ILE A 27 25.17 36.90 -4.38
C ILE A 27 25.26 36.13 -3.06
N PHE A 28 25.42 36.83 -1.94
CA PHE A 28 25.46 36.20 -0.63
C PHE A 28 24.10 35.59 -0.25
N ALA A 29 23.00 36.29 -0.54
CA ALA A 29 21.65 35.77 -0.32
C ALA A 29 21.37 34.51 -1.16
N LEU A 30 21.82 34.48 -2.43
CA LEU A 30 21.74 33.29 -3.28
C LEU A 30 22.55 32.13 -2.69
N TYR A 31 23.79 32.39 -2.29
CA TYR A 31 24.64 31.38 -1.63
C TYR A 31 23.98 30.81 -0.38
N CYS A 32 23.48 31.69 0.51
CA CYS A 32 22.77 31.33 1.72
C CYS A 32 21.50 30.50 1.48
N ASN A 33 20.87 30.58 0.31
CA ASN A 33 19.68 29.79 -0.01
C ASN A 33 19.96 28.52 -0.81
N GLN A 34 21.14 28.39 -1.42
CA GLN A 34 21.45 27.31 -2.38
C GLN A 34 22.52 26.34 -1.90
N VAL A 35 23.38 26.72 -0.94
CA VAL A 35 24.47 25.84 -0.51
C VAL A 35 23.95 24.64 0.26
N TYR A 36 24.54 23.47 0.02
CA TYR A 36 24.15 22.22 0.67
C TYR A 36 24.80 22.10 2.06
N PHE A 37 24.00 21.81 3.08
CA PHE A 37 24.44 21.69 4.48
C PHE A 37 24.32 20.25 5.04
N GLY A 38 23.91 19.27 4.23
CA GLY A 38 23.78 17.87 4.65
C GLY A 38 22.34 17.49 4.99
N HIS A 39 22.05 16.19 5.07
CA HIS A 39 20.72 15.64 5.40
C HIS A 39 19.58 16.17 4.50
N GLY A 40 19.87 16.45 3.23
CA GLY A 40 18.88 17.01 2.30
C GLY A 40 18.57 18.50 2.48
N ASN A 41 19.26 19.20 3.38
CA ASN A 41 19.04 20.61 3.65
C ASN A 41 19.86 21.50 2.71
N TYR A 42 19.16 22.39 2.00
CA TYR A 42 19.75 23.44 1.17
C TYR A 42 19.38 24.80 1.75
N GLY A 43 20.41 25.60 2.01
CA GLY A 43 20.27 26.92 2.59
C GLY A 43 20.26 26.97 4.13
N VAL A 44 20.57 28.16 4.65
CA VAL A 44 20.81 28.39 6.09
C VAL A 44 19.53 28.24 6.92
N GLU A 45 18.39 28.70 6.39
CA GLU A 45 17.09 28.62 7.08
C GLU A 45 16.65 27.17 7.28
N ALA A 46 16.64 26.38 6.20
CA ALA A 46 16.28 24.95 6.27
C ALA A 46 17.20 24.19 7.24
N THR A 47 18.49 24.53 7.26
CA THR A 47 19.47 23.91 8.17
C THR A 47 19.23 24.32 9.63
N SER A 48 18.88 25.59 9.87
CA SER A 48 18.52 26.09 11.20
C SER A 48 17.27 25.39 11.73
N GLU A 49 16.23 25.29 10.92
CA GLU A 49 15.02 24.55 11.26
C GLU A 49 15.35 23.08 11.52
N PHE A 50 16.12 22.43 10.64
CA PHE A 50 16.48 21.03 10.80
C PHE A 50 17.26 20.76 12.08
N LEU A 51 18.29 21.55 12.41
CA LEU A 51 19.17 21.28 13.55
C LEU A 51 18.59 21.77 14.89
N TYR A 52 17.82 22.85 14.87
CA TYR A 52 17.42 23.59 16.08
C TYR A 52 15.93 23.88 16.19
N SER A 53 15.12 23.52 15.20
CA SER A 53 13.67 23.79 15.15
C SER A 53 13.33 25.27 15.37
N LYS A 54 14.15 26.18 14.84
CA LYS A 54 13.96 27.64 14.94
C LYS A 54 14.46 28.38 13.70
N PRO A 55 13.90 29.56 13.40
CA PRO A 55 14.32 30.35 12.24
C PRO A 55 15.75 30.89 12.41
N VAL A 56 16.46 31.16 11.30
CA VAL A 56 17.88 31.54 11.32
C VAL A 56 18.17 32.77 12.18
N GLY A 57 17.21 33.71 12.24
CA GLY A 57 17.32 34.93 13.05
C GLY A 57 17.28 34.70 14.56
N GLN A 58 16.99 33.48 15.02
CA GLN A 58 16.95 33.08 16.44
C GLN A 58 18.12 32.15 16.84
N LEU A 59 19.08 31.94 15.94
CA LEU A 59 20.30 31.18 16.25
C LEU A 59 21.17 31.95 17.26
N THR A 60 21.72 31.24 18.23
CA THR A 60 22.79 31.76 19.09
C THR A 60 24.11 31.80 18.32
N LEU A 61 25.10 32.53 18.84
CA LEU A 61 26.42 32.59 18.23
C LEU A 61 27.05 31.20 18.02
N ALA A 62 26.89 30.30 18.99
CA ALA A 62 27.43 28.93 18.91
C ALA A 62 26.75 28.12 17.79
N GLU A 63 25.44 28.25 17.63
CA GLU A 63 24.66 27.53 16.62
C GLU A 63 24.90 28.10 15.22
N ALA A 64 24.96 29.44 15.09
CA ALA A 64 25.30 30.11 13.84
C ALA A 64 26.71 29.73 13.36
N ALA A 65 27.68 29.67 14.27
CA ALA A 65 29.04 29.22 13.97
C ALA A 65 29.09 27.74 13.54
N LEU A 66 28.22 26.89 14.10
CA LEU A 66 28.09 25.51 13.65
C LEU A 66 27.59 25.47 12.21
N VAL A 67 26.45 26.11 11.94
CA VAL A 67 25.82 26.13 10.61
C VAL A 67 26.81 26.67 9.56
N ALA A 68 27.47 27.81 9.84
CA ALA A 68 28.48 28.39 8.95
C ALA A 68 29.69 27.47 8.68
N GLY A 69 29.99 26.54 9.59
CA GLY A 69 31.09 25.59 9.47
C GLY A 69 30.82 24.40 8.54
N LEU A 70 29.55 24.02 8.33
CA LEU A 70 29.15 22.79 7.64
C LEU A 70 29.42 22.77 6.12
N PRO A 71 29.21 23.86 5.35
CA PRO A 71 29.35 23.83 3.88
C PRO A 71 30.70 23.31 3.36
N GLN A 72 31.76 23.42 4.17
CA GLN A 72 33.08 22.92 3.80
C GLN A 72 33.08 21.41 3.52
N ASN A 73 32.37 20.64 4.34
CA ASN A 73 32.21 19.20 4.16
C ASN A 73 30.98 18.68 4.92
N PRO A 74 29.77 18.89 4.39
CA PRO A 74 28.52 18.66 5.10
C PRO A 74 28.37 17.26 5.68
N SER A 75 28.81 16.23 4.94
CA SER A 75 28.74 14.84 5.40
C SER A 75 29.74 14.55 6.51
N ARG A 76 31.02 14.94 6.37
CA ARG A 76 32.04 14.65 7.40
C ARG A 76 31.91 15.51 8.66
N LEU A 77 31.25 16.67 8.55
CA LEU A 77 31.02 17.62 9.62
C LEU A 77 29.58 17.55 10.16
N SER A 78 28.82 16.52 9.76
CA SER A 78 27.45 16.28 10.20
C SER A 78 27.38 16.26 11.73
N PRO A 79 26.64 17.17 12.38
CA PRO A 79 26.51 17.17 13.84
C PRO A 79 25.64 16.01 14.34
N VAL A 80 24.87 15.38 13.46
CA VAL A 80 24.04 14.20 13.75
C VAL A 80 24.88 12.92 13.74
N GLU A 81 25.75 12.76 12.75
CA GLU A 81 26.54 11.53 12.56
C GLU A 81 27.93 11.62 13.20
N HIS A 82 28.50 12.83 13.28
CA HIS A 82 29.88 13.10 13.69
C HIS A 82 29.97 14.33 14.62
N PRO A 83 29.33 14.27 15.82
CA PRO A 83 29.20 15.41 16.72
C PRO A 83 30.56 16.01 17.13
N ASP A 84 31.58 15.19 17.39
CA ASP A 84 32.90 15.69 17.79
C ASP A 84 33.58 16.52 16.71
N ARG A 85 33.46 16.09 15.44
CA ARG A 85 34.02 16.83 14.29
C ARG A 85 33.28 18.13 14.06
N ALA A 86 31.95 18.09 14.20
CA ALA A 86 31.10 19.26 14.09
C ALA A 86 31.43 20.29 15.18
N LEU A 87 31.65 19.84 16.42
CA LEU A 87 32.06 20.67 17.55
C LEU A 87 33.43 21.33 17.32
N ALA A 88 34.42 20.55 16.88
CA ALA A 88 35.75 21.07 16.54
C ALA A 88 35.67 22.12 15.42
N ARG A 89 34.83 21.87 14.40
CA ARG A 89 34.63 22.83 13.31
C ARG A 89 33.97 24.12 13.77
N ARG A 90 32.90 24.03 14.57
CA ARG A 90 32.25 25.21 15.17
C ARG A 90 33.27 26.05 15.94
N ASN A 91 34.08 25.40 16.78
CA ASN A 91 35.07 26.10 17.59
C ASN A 91 36.12 26.81 16.72
N HIS A 92 36.55 26.19 15.62
CA HIS A 92 37.43 26.82 14.64
C HIS A 92 36.78 28.03 13.94
N VAL A 93 35.49 27.98 13.61
CA VAL A 93 34.76 29.14 13.07
C VAL A 93 34.75 30.28 14.08
N LEU A 94 34.49 29.99 15.36
CA LEU A 94 34.52 30.99 16.43
C LEU A 94 35.92 31.62 16.58
N ASP A 95 37.00 30.84 16.48
CA ASP A 95 38.37 31.36 16.48
C ASP A 95 38.62 32.34 15.32
N ARG A 96 38.19 31.97 14.12
CA ARG A 96 38.29 32.85 12.95
C ARG A 96 37.48 34.14 13.11
N MET A 97 36.32 34.07 13.75
CA MET A 97 35.51 35.27 14.03
C MET A 97 36.19 36.23 15.03
N VAL A 98 36.97 35.72 15.98
CA VAL A 98 37.79 36.55 16.88
C VAL A 98 38.94 37.20 16.12
N GLU A 99 39.67 36.42 15.31
CA GLU A 99 40.80 36.92 14.50
C GLU A 99 40.39 38.06 13.56
N GLU A 100 39.22 37.91 12.92
CA GLU A 100 38.63 38.89 12.01
C GLU A 100 37.81 39.98 12.74
N ARG A 101 37.80 39.98 14.08
CA ARG A 101 37.16 40.98 14.96
C ARG A 101 35.63 41.10 14.83
N TYR A 102 34.93 40.03 14.46
CA TYR A 102 33.47 39.97 14.48
C TYR A 102 32.90 39.76 15.89
N ILE A 103 33.66 39.12 16.78
CA ILE A 103 33.30 38.86 18.18
C ILE A 103 34.52 39.04 19.09
N SER A 104 34.28 39.22 20.39
CA SER A 104 35.32 39.23 21.42
C SER A 104 35.80 37.83 21.81
N ALA A 105 36.99 37.73 22.39
CA ALA A 105 37.53 36.47 22.92
C ALA A 105 36.65 35.88 24.05
N GLU A 106 35.98 36.74 24.83
CA GLU A 106 35.08 36.32 25.91
C GLU A 106 33.79 35.70 25.35
N GLU A 107 33.17 36.32 24.35
CA GLU A 107 32.00 35.76 23.65
C GLU A 107 32.32 34.42 22.99
N ALA A 108 33.50 34.31 22.37
CA ALA A 108 33.96 33.06 21.76
C ALA A 108 34.16 31.96 22.81
N ALA A 109 34.78 32.26 23.96
CA ALA A 109 34.96 31.30 25.04
C ALA A 109 33.61 30.80 25.58
N LYS A 110 32.65 31.70 25.77
CA LYS A 110 31.29 31.37 26.19
C LYS A 110 30.58 30.46 25.18
N ALA A 111 30.62 30.81 23.89
CA ALA A 111 30.00 30.02 22.82
C ALA A 111 30.64 28.63 22.66
N LYS A 112 31.97 28.51 22.85
CA LYS A 112 32.66 27.21 22.79
C LYS A 112 32.28 26.28 23.94
N ALA A 113 31.95 26.82 25.11
CA ALA A 113 31.52 26.05 26.28
C ALA A 113 30.09 25.47 26.12
N GLU A 114 29.29 26.01 25.20
CA GLU A 114 27.95 25.46 24.93
C GLU A 114 28.04 24.10 24.22
N PRO A 115 27.26 23.08 24.64
CA PRO A 115 27.13 21.85 23.87
C PRO A 115 26.33 22.09 22.58
N LEU A 116 26.37 21.15 21.63
CA LEU A 116 25.69 21.33 20.33
C LEU A 116 24.17 21.53 20.44
N ARG A 117 23.52 21.02 21.51
CA ARG A 117 22.08 21.16 21.83
C ARG A 117 21.16 21.01 20.61
N LEU A 118 21.40 19.98 19.80
CA LEU A 118 20.59 19.72 18.61
C LEU A 118 19.14 19.45 19.04
N LYS A 119 18.21 20.16 18.40
CA LYS A 119 16.77 19.94 18.50
C LYS A 119 16.27 19.63 17.10
N LEU A 120 16.58 18.40 16.67
CA LEU A 120 16.28 17.96 15.32
C LEU A 120 14.79 18.10 15.04
N ARG A 121 14.45 18.80 13.95
CA ARG A 121 13.07 18.90 13.50
C ARG A 121 12.57 17.49 13.17
N LYS A 122 11.63 17.00 13.97
CA LYS A 122 10.87 15.78 13.67
C LYS A 122 9.67 16.21 12.82
N ASP A 123 9.76 16.04 11.51
CA ASP A 123 8.58 16.24 10.65
C ASP A 123 7.48 15.27 11.08
N ARG A 124 6.23 15.72 11.03
CA ARG A 124 5.10 14.83 11.29
C ARG A 124 5.14 13.69 10.28
N PRO A 125 4.91 12.43 10.71
CA PRO A 125 4.80 11.31 9.79
C PRO A 125 3.79 11.65 8.70
N SER A 126 4.17 11.47 7.44
CA SER A 126 3.23 11.63 6.33
C SER A 126 2.08 10.64 6.49
N ILE A 127 0.86 11.05 6.10
CA ILE A 127 -0.27 10.13 6.03
C ILE A 127 -0.14 9.14 4.86
N ALA A 128 0.79 9.35 3.93
CA ALA A 128 0.94 8.57 2.71
C ALA A 128 2.41 8.31 2.35
N PRO A 129 3.23 7.75 3.27
CA PRO A 129 4.68 7.70 3.06
C PRO A 129 5.07 6.81 1.87
N TYR A 130 4.39 5.68 1.67
CA TYR A 130 4.59 4.81 0.49
C TYR A 130 4.27 5.53 -0.83
N PHE A 131 3.16 6.28 -0.88
CA PHE A 131 2.78 7.05 -2.07
C PHE A 131 3.80 8.15 -2.37
N LEU A 132 4.22 8.91 -1.34
CA LEU A 132 5.20 9.97 -1.50
C LEU A 132 6.57 9.43 -1.94
N GLU A 133 6.94 8.24 -1.50
CA GLU A 133 8.16 7.58 -1.97
C GLU A 133 8.07 7.22 -3.47
N GLU A 134 6.91 6.80 -3.97
CA GLU A 134 6.71 6.61 -5.43
C GLU A 134 6.78 7.93 -6.21
N VAL A 135 6.24 9.02 -5.63
CA VAL A 135 6.40 10.37 -6.19
C VAL A 135 7.88 10.79 -6.20
N ARG A 136 8.61 10.54 -5.11
CA ARG A 136 10.04 10.86 -5.02
C ARG A 136 10.85 10.11 -6.08
N LYS A 137 10.62 8.80 -6.24
CA LYS A 137 11.26 7.97 -7.28
C LYS A 137 10.92 8.47 -8.69
N TYR A 138 9.67 8.88 -8.92
CA TYR A 138 9.25 9.47 -10.18
C TYR A 138 10.06 10.74 -10.47
N LEU A 139 10.07 11.69 -9.53
CA LEU A 139 10.78 12.95 -9.69
C LEU A 139 12.28 12.74 -9.90
N GLU A 140 12.88 11.81 -9.16
CA GLU A 140 14.32 11.48 -9.29
C GLU A 140 14.66 10.96 -10.68
N ARG A 141 13.82 10.07 -11.22
CA ARG A 141 14.02 9.52 -12.56
C ARG A 141 13.88 10.57 -13.66
N GLU A 142 12.87 11.45 -13.57
CA GLU A 142 12.56 12.41 -14.65
C GLU A 142 13.40 13.70 -14.57
N TYR A 143 13.68 14.21 -13.36
CA TYR A 143 14.31 15.53 -13.15
C TYR A 143 15.71 15.49 -12.54
N GLY A 144 16.13 14.33 -12.02
CA GLY A 144 17.39 14.17 -11.30
C GLY A 144 17.36 14.78 -9.90
N SER A 145 18.21 14.27 -9.00
CA SER A 145 18.22 14.68 -7.58
C SER A 145 18.49 16.17 -7.37
N GLN A 146 19.38 16.80 -8.14
CA GLN A 146 19.74 18.21 -7.95
C GLN A 146 18.57 19.18 -8.21
N ARG A 147 17.78 18.92 -9.26
CA ARG A 147 16.70 19.83 -9.68
C ARG A 147 15.49 19.77 -8.74
N ILE A 148 15.26 18.61 -8.12
CA ILE A 148 14.20 18.41 -7.11
C ILE A 148 14.45 19.31 -5.89
N TYR A 149 15.66 19.30 -5.36
CA TYR A 149 15.97 20.02 -4.13
C TYR A 149 16.27 21.51 -4.35
N GLN A 150 16.76 21.89 -5.53
CA GLN A 150 17.13 23.29 -5.82
C GLN A 150 15.99 24.08 -6.51
N GLY A 151 15.13 23.41 -7.27
CA GLY A 151 14.12 24.06 -8.11
C GLY A 151 12.95 24.70 -7.35
N GLY A 152 12.70 24.32 -6.10
CA GLY A 152 11.50 24.74 -5.34
C GLY A 152 10.19 24.37 -6.04
N LEU A 153 10.16 23.16 -6.61
CA LEU A 153 9.03 22.62 -7.35
C LEU A 153 7.81 22.45 -6.42
N ARG A 154 6.61 22.75 -6.93
CA ARG A 154 5.35 22.35 -6.29
C ARG A 154 4.76 21.18 -7.03
N VAL A 155 4.55 20.08 -6.32
CA VAL A 155 4.09 18.81 -6.89
C VAL A 155 2.65 18.55 -6.45
N TYR A 156 1.74 18.55 -7.40
CA TYR A 156 0.33 18.23 -7.21
C TYR A 156 0.11 16.76 -7.56
N THR A 157 -0.38 15.97 -6.61
CA THR A 157 -0.51 14.52 -6.75
C THR A 157 -1.96 14.09 -6.96
N THR A 158 -2.15 12.82 -7.30
CA THR A 158 -3.47 12.19 -7.47
C THR A 158 -4.10 11.71 -6.16
N LEU A 159 -3.37 11.81 -5.04
CA LEU A 159 -3.75 11.28 -3.74
C LEU A 159 -5.07 11.90 -3.25
N ASP A 160 -6.02 11.06 -2.88
CA ASP A 160 -7.22 11.44 -2.16
C ASP A 160 -6.96 11.21 -0.66
N THR A 161 -6.85 12.29 0.11
CA THR A 161 -6.48 12.23 1.52
C THR A 161 -7.51 11.48 2.37
N SER A 162 -8.79 11.58 2.03
CA SER A 162 -9.88 10.90 2.73
C SER A 162 -9.81 9.39 2.52
N MET A 163 -9.57 8.95 1.28
CA MET A 163 -9.34 7.55 0.96
C MET A 163 -8.07 7.02 1.59
N GLN A 164 -6.99 7.80 1.58
CA GLN A 164 -5.71 7.37 2.15
C GLN A 164 -5.83 7.11 3.65
N LEU A 165 -6.51 8.00 4.39
CA LEU A 165 -6.75 7.81 5.83
C LEU A 165 -7.58 6.55 6.09
N ALA A 166 -8.65 6.34 5.30
CA ALA A 166 -9.45 5.12 5.38
C ALA A 166 -8.60 3.86 5.09
N ALA A 167 -7.76 3.90 4.05
CA ALA A 167 -6.89 2.80 3.67
C ALA A 167 -5.88 2.44 4.77
N ASN A 168 -5.24 3.44 5.38
CA ASN A 168 -4.31 3.24 6.50
C ASN A 168 -5.03 2.55 7.67
N GLN A 169 -6.20 3.06 8.04
CA GLN A 169 -6.95 2.56 9.19
C GLN A 169 -7.42 1.12 8.96
N THR A 170 -8.06 0.84 7.83
CA THR A 170 -8.68 -0.47 7.57
C THR A 170 -7.65 -1.55 7.33
N LEU A 171 -6.54 -1.26 6.62
CA LEU A 171 -5.45 -2.21 6.47
C LEU A 171 -4.82 -2.53 7.83
N ARG A 172 -4.48 -1.50 8.63
CA ARG A 172 -3.89 -1.70 9.97
C ARG A 172 -4.78 -2.56 10.87
N GLN A 173 -6.06 -2.22 10.98
CA GLN A 173 -7.02 -2.97 11.81
C GLN A 173 -7.29 -4.38 11.26
N GLY A 174 -7.31 -4.53 9.94
CA GLY A 174 -7.40 -5.81 9.25
C GLY A 174 -6.26 -6.76 9.61
N LEU A 175 -5.02 -6.29 9.43
CA LEU A 175 -3.81 -7.06 9.71
C LEU A 175 -3.71 -7.46 11.19
N LEU A 176 -4.05 -6.56 12.11
CA LEU A 176 -4.11 -6.89 13.54
C LEU A 176 -5.12 -8.01 13.83
N ARG A 177 -6.34 -7.91 13.30
CA ARG A 177 -7.37 -8.96 13.50
C ARG A 177 -6.92 -10.30 12.93
N LEU A 178 -6.29 -10.29 11.76
CA LEU A 178 -5.82 -11.52 11.10
C LEU A 178 -4.64 -12.15 11.86
N ASP A 179 -3.66 -11.35 12.28
CA ASP A 179 -2.51 -11.84 13.04
C ASP A 179 -2.94 -12.48 14.36
N ARG A 180 -3.87 -11.83 15.08
CA ARG A 180 -4.43 -12.37 16.33
C ARG A 180 -5.12 -13.72 16.11
N ARG A 181 -5.86 -13.88 15.01
CA ARG A 181 -6.55 -15.15 14.68
C ARG A 181 -5.56 -16.23 14.25
N ALA A 182 -4.56 -15.89 13.45
CA ALA A 182 -3.63 -16.84 12.86
C ALA A 182 -2.56 -17.31 13.85
N ARG A 183 -1.98 -16.40 14.63
CA ARG A 183 -0.85 -16.70 15.53
C ARG A 183 -1.23 -16.76 17.01
N GLY A 184 -2.35 -16.18 17.39
CA GLY A 184 -2.66 -15.96 18.81
C GLY A 184 -1.66 -15.00 19.47
N PHE A 185 -1.65 -15.01 20.80
CA PHE A 185 -0.76 -14.18 21.59
C PHE A 185 0.62 -14.81 21.77
N THR A 186 1.66 -14.02 21.48
CA THR A 186 3.07 -14.32 21.70
C THR A 186 3.54 -13.56 22.94
N PRO A 187 3.99 -14.25 24.01
CA PRO A 187 4.51 -13.58 25.19
C PRO A 187 5.67 -12.63 24.87
N PRO A 188 5.76 -11.47 25.53
CA PRO A 188 6.83 -10.51 25.29
C PRO A 188 8.18 -11.07 25.75
N THR A 189 9.22 -10.88 24.93
CA THR A 189 10.59 -11.31 25.23
C THR A 189 11.49 -10.14 25.66
N ALA A 190 11.14 -8.91 25.26
CA ALA A 190 11.89 -7.71 25.60
C ALA A 190 11.59 -7.27 27.04
N THR A 191 12.63 -6.90 27.78
CA THR A 191 12.53 -6.42 29.17
C THR A 191 13.47 -5.24 29.39
N VAL A 192 13.05 -4.30 30.24
CA VAL A 192 13.93 -3.21 30.70
C VAL A 192 14.83 -3.62 31.86
N LEU A 193 14.55 -4.77 32.50
CA LEU A 193 15.28 -5.19 33.69
C LEU A 193 16.72 -5.56 33.34
N LYS A 194 17.66 -5.09 34.17
CA LYS A 194 19.05 -5.55 34.17
C LYS A 194 19.30 -6.25 35.49
N ASP A 195 19.73 -7.52 35.42
CA ASP A 195 19.93 -8.38 36.59
C ASP A 195 18.70 -8.48 37.52
N GLY A 196 17.49 -8.35 36.95
CA GLY A 196 16.21 -8.41 37.68
C GLY A 196 15.72 -7.07 38.25
N GLU A 197 16.52 -6.01 38.14
CA GLU A 197 16.22 -4.68 38.67
C GLU A 197 15.87 -3.67 37.58
N PHE A 198 15.04 -2.67 37.93
CA PHE A 198 14.75 -1.57 37.02
C PHE A 198 15.94 -0.61 36.97
N PRO A 199 16.35 -0.15 35.78
CA PRO A 199 17.37 0.88 35.70
C PRO A 199 16.84 2.21 36.28
N PRO A 200 17.71 3.11 36.76
CA PRO A 200 17.31 4.37 37.40
C PRO A 200 16.44 5.27 36.49
N THR A 201 16.66 5.18 35.18
CA THR A 201 15.84 5.84 34.17
C THR A 201 15.45 4.82 33.11
N VAL A 202 14.18 4.83 32.76
CA VAL A 202 13.63 4.03 31.66
C VAL A 202 13.03 5.01 30.68
N HIS A 203 13.48 4.93 29.43
CA HIS A 203 12.98 5.75 28.32
C HIS A 203 12.92 4.89 27.07
N LEU A 204 11.81 4.99 26.33
CA LEU A 204 11.64 4.33 25.04
C LEU A 204 11.56 5.41 23.96
N GLU A 205 12.12 5.15 22.79
CA GLU A 205 12.17 6.09 21.67
C GLU A 205 10.77 6.58 21.25
N ASP A 206 9.76 5.72 21.35
CA ASP A 206 8.35 6.02 21.03
C ASP A 206 7.80 7.18 21.87
N TRP A 207 8.39 7.43 23.03
CA TRP A 207 7.92 8.45 23.98
C TRP A 207 8.46 9.85 23.65
N ASP A 208 9.34 9.97 22.66
CA ASP A 208 9.82 11.28 22.21
C ASP A 208 8.76 12.06 21.41
N ALA A 209 7.70 11.40 20.95
CA ALA A 209 6.62 12.01 20.18
C ALA A 209 5.35 12.15 21.04
N PRO A 210 4.50 13.17 20.78
CA PRO A 210 3.20 13.27 21.42
C PRO A 210 2.37 12.01 21.18
N ILE A 211 1.93 11.36 22.26
CA ILE A 211 1.07 10.19 22.22
C ILE A 211 -0.38 10.64 21.96
N THR A 212 -1.05 10.01 21.02
CA THR A 212 -2.45 10.30 20.66
C THR A 212 -3.33 9.06 20.76
N VAL A 213 -4.65 9.28 20.85
CA VAL A 213 -5.62 8.18 20.85
C VAL A 213 -5.60 7.48 19.49
N GLY A 214 -5.47 6.15 19.51
CA GLY A 214 -5.32 5.30 18.33
C GLY A 214 -3.88 4.86 18.05
N ASP A 215 -2.89 5.46 18.72
CA ASP A 215 -1.50 5.04 18.58
C ASP A 215 -1.26 3.69 19.24
N VAL A 216 -0.34 2.91 18.66
CA VAL A 216 0.24 1.74 19.32
C VAL A 216 1.62 2.14 19.79
N VAL A 217 1.80 2.22 21.10
CA VAL A 217 3.01 2.74 21.74
C VAL A 217 3.58 1.67 22.67
N ARG A 218 4.90 1.46 22.67
CA ARG A 218 5.51 0.56 23.63
C ARG A 218 5.39 1.12 25.04
N GLY A 219 4.98 0.28 25.97
CA GLY A 219 4.91 0.56 27.40
C GLY A 219 5.78 -0.41 28.18
N VAL A 220 6.09 -0.02 29.41
CA VAL A 220 6.88 -0.83 30.33
C VAL A 220 5.98 -1.27 31.48
N VAL A 221 5.94 -2.57 31.74
CA VAL A 221 5.20 -3.14 32.88
C VAL A 221 5.97 -2.88 34.17
N GLU A 222 5.50 -1.97 35.01
CA GLU A 222 6.15 -1.61 36.29
C GLU A 222 5.87 -2.67 37.37
N SER A 223 4.64 -3.17 37.41
CA SER A 223 4.21 -4.24 38.32
C SER A 223 3.08 -5.06 37.71
N SER A 224 2.96 -6.31 38.13
CA SER A 224 1.94 -7.25 37.64
C SER A 224 1.64 -8.33 38.66
N ASP A 225 0.37 -8.65 38.85
CA ASP A 225 -0.12 -9.82 39.58
C ASP A 225 -1.10 -10.63 38.72
N ARG A 226 -1.85 -11.55 39.34
CA ARG A 226 -2.79 -12.41 38.60
C ARG A 226 -3.96 -11.67 37.96
N SER A 227 -4.33 -10.53 38.53
CA SER A 227 -5.52 -9.75 38.25
C SER A 227 -5.25 -8.43 37.55
N LEU A 228 -4.14 -7.77 37.88
CA LEU A 228 -3.82 -6.42 37.42
C LEU A 228 -2.35 -6.27 37.02
N ALA A 229 -2.09 -5.35 36.09
CA ALA A 229 -0.76 -4.83 35.78
C ALA A 229 -0.77 -3.30 35.73
N VAL A 230 0.31 -2.69 36.23
CA VAL A 230 0.57 -1.27 36.11
C VAL A 230 1.63 -1.07 35.03
N VAL A 231 1.30 -0.25 34.05
CA VAL A 231 2.13 0.00 32.87
C VAL A 231 2.40 1.49 32.74
N ARG A 232 3.63 1.84 32.40
CA ARG A 232 4.02 3.22 32.04
C ARG A 232 4.22 3.36 30.54
N ILE A 233 3.65 4.42 29.97
CA ILE A 233 3.73 4.79 28.55
C ILE A 233 4.03 6.29 28.47
N GLY A 234 5.31 6.63 28.30
CA GLY A 234 5.78 8.01 28.36
C GLY A 234 5.53 8.62 29.73
N GLU A 235 4.73 9.68 29.75
CA GLU A 235 4.27 10.37 30.95
C GLU A 235 2.97 9.79 31.53
N TYR A 236 2.32 8.85 30.83
CA TYR A 236 1.05 8.26 31.24
C TYR A 236 1.25 6.96 32.00
N LYS A 237 0.39 6.71 33.00
CA LYS A 237 0.21 5.39 33.60
C LYS A 237 -1.11 4.75 33.18
N ALA A 238 -1.08 3.44 33.00
CA ALA A 238 -2.25 2.63 32.71
C ALA A 238 -2.34 1.45 33.68
N ILE A 239 -3.56 1.11 34.08
CA ILE A 239 -3.86 -0.09 34.87
C ILE A 239 -4.66 -1.02 33.97
N LEU A 240 -4.17 -2.24 33.77
CA LEU A 240 -4.78 -3.24 32.90
C LEU A 240 -5.26 -4.42 33.73
N GLY A 241 -6.46 -4.91 33.44
CA GLY A 241 -7.02 -6.13 33.99
C GLY A 241 -7.38 -7.13 32.89
N GLN A 242 -8.28 -8.06 33.22
CA GLN A 242 -8.75 -9.08 32.28
C GLN A 242 -9.38 -8.54 30.98
N PRO A 243 -10.21 -7.48 30.99
CA PRO A 243 -10.81 -6.96 29.75
C PRO A 243 -9.76 -6.54 28.72
N GLU A 244 -8.69 -5.88 29.16
CA GLU A 244 -7.65 -5.31 28.29
C GLU A 244 -6.71 -6.38 27.70
N VAL A 245 -6.65 -7.58 28.31
CA VAL A 245 -5.82 -8.71 27.84
C VAL A 245 -6.65 -9.88 27.29
N SER A 246 -7.97 -9.77 27.28
CA SER A 246 -8.90 -10.88 26.99
C SER A 246 -8.65 -11.57 25.64
N TRP A 247 -8.25 -10.82 24.62
CA TRP A 247 -7.99 -11.38 23.28
C TRP A 247 -6.83 -12.38 23.26
N THR A 248 -5.93 -12.34 24.24
CA THR A 248 -4.79 -13.25 24.35
C THR A 248 -5.18 -14.69 24.71
N GLY A 249 -6.42 -14.89 25.16
CA GLY A 249 -6.90 -16.16 25.69
C GLY A 249 -6.32 -16.54 27.06
N ARG A 250 -5.49 -15.68 27.67
CA ARG A 250 -4.86 -15.91 28.97
C ARG A 250 -5.73 -15.33 30.09
N ARG A 251 -5.86 -16.08 31.20
CA ARG A 251 -6.63 -15.69 32.39
C ARG A 251 -5.78 -15.07 33.51
N ASN A 252 -4.47 -15.04 33.33
CA ASN A 252 -3.52 -14.55 34.32
C ASN A 252 -2.81 -13.33 33.72
N VAL A 253 -3.01 -12.15 34.31
CA VAL A 253 -2.47 -10.90 33.75
C VAL A 253 -0.95 -10.92 33.74
N SER A 254 -0.29 -11.45 34.78
CA SER A 254 1.18 -11.52 34.84
C SER A 254 1.81 -12.50 33.84
N GLU A 255 1.05 -13.42 33.24
CA GLU A 255 1.53 -14.25 32.12
C GLU A 255 1.55 -13.46 30.80
N VAL A 256 0.67 -12.46 30.66
CA VAL A 256 0.61 -11.59 29.47
C VAL A 256 1.57 -10.42 29.63
N LEU A 257 1.59 -9.83 30.82
CA LEU A 257 2.31 -8.62 31.17
C LEU A 257 3.24 -8.91 32.35
N PRO A 258 4.34 -9.64 32.16
CA PRO A 258 5.27 -9.87 33.26
C PRO A 258 6.00 -8.59 33.62
N ARG A 259 6.32 -8.40 34.91
CA ARG A 259 7.09 -7.25 35.41
C ARG A 259 8.36 -7.03 34.59
N GLY A 260 8.57 -5.79 34.18
CA GLY A 260 9.71 -5.37 33.38
C GLY A 260 9.55 -5.52 31.87
N ALA A 261 8.49 -6.21 31.41
CA ALA A 261 8.28 -6.42 29.99
C ALA A 261 8.04 -5.10 29.24
N ILE A 262 8.57 -5.06 28.02
CA ILE A 262 8.27 -4.02 27.03
C ILE A 262 7.20 -4.59 26.10
N VAL A 263 6.02 -3.97 26.08
CA VAL A 263 4.84 -4.48 25.39
C VAL A 263 4.19 -3.35 24.58
N PRO A 264 3.74 -3.58 23.34
CA PRO A 264 2.99 -2.58 22.60
C PRO A 264 1.56 -2.47 23.14
N PHE A 265 1.06 -1.24 23.24
CA PHE A 265 -0.28 -0.94 23.75
C PHE A 265 -1.04 0.01 22.81
N LEU A 266 -2.27 -0.35 22.47
CA LEU A 266 -3.19 0.53 21.76
C LEU A 266 -3.79 1.54 22.72
N VAL A 267 -3.55 2.83 22.49
CA VAL A 267 -4.07 3.93 23.30
C VAL A 267 -5.53 4.19 22.96
N GLN A 268 -6.45 4.00 23.91
CA GLN A 268 -7.88 4.25 23.72
C GLN A 268 -8.35 5.61 24.24
N SER A 269 -7.75 6.08 25.33
CA SER A 269 -8.03 7.40 25.87
C SER A 269 -6.85 7.89 26.69
N LEU A 270 -6.68 9.20 26.72
CA LEU A 270 -5.69 9.91 27.52
C LEU A 270 -6.45 10.89 28.43
N GLY A 271 -5.98 11.04 29.65
CA GLY A 271 -6.58 11.95 30.63
C GLY A 271 -5.62 12.25 31.77
N GLU A 272 -6.14 12.96 32.77
CA GLU A 272 -5.41 13.31 33.98
C GLU A 272 -6.36 13.14 35.17
N GLU A 273 -5.87 12.48 36.21
CA GLU A 273 -6.62 12.22 37.43
C GLU A 273 -5.72 12.50 38.63
N ASN A 274 -6.14 13.41 39.53
CA ASN A 274 -5.38 13.83 40.71
C ASN A 274 -3.95 14.31 40.40
N GLY A 275 -3.74 14.98 39.26
CA GLY A 275 -2.43 15.47 38.83
C GLY A 275 -1.51 14.39 38.22
N GLU A 276 -1.99 13.15 38.08
CA GLU A 276 -1.28 12.06 37.41
C GLU A 276 -1.90 11.83 36.01
N LYS A 277 -1.06 11.88 34.97
CA LYS A 277 -1.49 11.57 33.62
C LYS A 277 -1.80 10.08 33.49
N ARG A 278 -3.01 9.76 33.02
CA ARG A 278 -3.52 8.40 32.88
C ARG A 278 -3.93 8.07 31.46
N ALA A 279 -3.75 6.82 31.08
CA ALA A 279 -4.20 6.28 29.81
C ALA A 279 -5.05 5.02 30.04
N LYS A 280 -6.10 4.85 29.22
CA LYS A 280 -6.71 3.53 29.02
C LYS A 280 -6.12 2.92 27.78
N VAL A 281 -5.58 1.72 27.91
CA VAL A 281 -4.89 1.04 26.82
C VAL A 281 -5.25 -0.43 26.76
N PHE A 282 -5.12 -1.02 25.58
CA PHE A 282 -5.29 -2.46 25.37
C PHE A 282 -3.94 -3.08 25.03
N VAL A 283 -3.69 -4.29 25.52
CA VAL A 283 -2.49 -5.01 25.09
C VAL A 283 -2.58 -5.23 23.59
N GLU A 284 -1.50 -4.92 22.89
CA GLU A 284 -1.40 -5.15 21.46
C GLU A 284 -0.26 -6.12 21.18
N GLN A 285 -0.29 -6.69 19.99
CA GLN A 285 0.84 -7.43 19.43
C GLN A 285 1.13 -6.88 18.05
N GLU A 286 2.42 -6.66 17.80
CA GLU A 286 2.85 -6.26 16.47
C GLU A 286 2.63 -7.43 15.48
N PRO A 287 1.93 -7.18 14.35
CA PRO A 287 1.61 -8.24 13.42
C PRO A 287 2.83 -8.63 12.59
N ARG A 288 3.01 -9.95 12.39
CA ARG A 288 3.95 -10.51 11.41
C ARG A 288 3.32 -10.57 10.02
N VAL A 289 2.00 -10.78 9.97
CA VAL A 289 1.23 -10.72 8.72
C VAL A 289 1.34 -9.30 8.16
N GLU A 290 1.61 -9.23 6.87
CA GLU A 290 1.69 -7.99 6.11
C GLU A 290 0.53 -7.90 5.12
N GLY A 291 0.37 -6.71 4.56
CA GLY A 291 -0.60 -6.49 3.50
C GLY A 291 -0.32 -5.24 2.72
N SER A 292 -1.10 -5.04 1.66
CA SER A 292 -1.10 -3.81 0.88
C SER A 292 -2.50 -3.50 0.39
N LEU A 293 -2.76 -2.21 0.19
CA LEU A 293 -4.02 -1.71 -0.33
C LEU A 293 -3.72 -0.64 -1.38
N LEU A 294 -4.37 -0.74 -2.52
CA LEU A 294 -4.25 0.25 -3.59
C LEU A 294 -5.63 0.56 -4.17
N ALA A 295 -5.90 1.83 -4.41
CA ALA A 295 -7.09 2.29 -5.12
C ALA A 295 -6.72 3.24 -6.25
N LEU A 296 -7.32 3.05 -7.43
CA LEU A 296 -7.10 3.87 -8.61
C LEU A 296 -8.41 4.16 -9.33
N GLU A 297 -8.43 5.24 -10.11
CA GLU A 297 -9.55 5.58 -10.99
C GLU A 297 -9.41 4.85 -12.34
N PRO A 298 -10.36 3.97 -12.72
CA PRO A 298 -10.25 3.18 -13.95
C PRO A 298 -10.08 4.00 -15.22
N LYS A 299 -10.76 5.16 -15.32
CA LYS A 299 -10.77 6.01 -16.52
C LYS A 299 -9.46 6.73 -16.79
N THR A 300 -8.63 6.96 -15.77
CA THR A 300 -7.41 7.76 -15.90
C THR A 300 -6.16 7.00 -15.47
N GLY A 301 -6.27 6.02 -14.58
CA GLY A 301 -5.14 5.40 -13.90
C GLY A 301 -4.63 6.20 -12.70
N ALA A 302 -5.31 7.27 -12.29
CA ALA A 302 -4.91 8.08 -11.15
C ALA A 302 -4.95 7.26 -9.85
N VAL A 303 -3.81 7.05 -9.20
CA VAL A 303 -3.76 6.34 -7.90
C VAL A 303 -4.29 7.26 -6.81
N LYS A 304 -5.39 6.89 -6.17
CA LYS A 304 -6.10 7.70 -5.16
C LYS A 304 -5.66 7.37 -3.74
N ALA A 305 -5.31 6.11 -3.47
CA ALA A 305 -4.78 5.68 -2.18
C ALA A 305 -3.78 4.53 -2.37
N MET A 306 -2.74 4.50 -1.54
CA MET A 306 -1.72 3.46 -1.55
C MET A 306 -1.15 3.22 -0.16
N VAL A 307 -1.17 1.96 0.28
CA VAL A 307 -0.54 1.48 1.50
C VAL A 307 0.29 0.24 1.16
N GLY A 308 1.59 0.29 1.46
CA GLY A 308 2.55 -0.76 1.08
C GLY A 308 2.89 -1.76 2.20
N GLY A 309 2.32 -1.60 3.39
CA GLY A 309 2.63 -2.42 4.56
C GLY A 309 1.91 -1.93 5.81
N PHE A 310 2.06 -2.67 6.90
CA PHE A 310 1.51 -2.31 8.21
C PHE A 310 2.07 -0.98 8.75
N ASP A 311 3.39 -0.79 8.61
CA ASP A 311 4.11 0.38 9.10
C ASP A 311 5.31 0.67 8.19
N PHE A 312 5.40 1.92 7.73
CA PHE A 312 6.45 2.40 6.84
C PHE A 312 7.82 2.52 7.52
N GLU A 313 7.85 2.92 8.79
CA GLU A 313 9.12 3.07 9.51
C GLU A 313 9.73 1.70 9.84
N ARG A 314 8.86 0.69 10.04
CA ARG A 314 9.29 -0.72 10.14
C ARG A 314 9.80 -1.26 8.82
N SER A 315 9.06 -1.03 7.73
CA SER A 315 9.40 -1.55 6.41
C SER A 315 9.01 -0.57 5.31
N LYS A 316 10.04 0.04 4.71
CA LYS A 316 9.92 0.93 3.54
C LYS A 316 9.66 0.16 2.23
N PHE A 317 9.65 -1.18 2.27
CA PHE A 317 9.32 -2.02 1.12
C PHE A 317 7.84 -1.86 0.76
N ASN A 318 7.56 -1.34 -0.44
CA ASN A 318 6.21 -1.06 -0.89
C ASN A 318 5.59 -2.30 -1.54
N ARG A 319 4.83 -3.08 -0.77
CA ARG A 319 4.21 -4.31 -1.26
C ARG A 319 3.11 -4.08 -2.30
N ALA A 320 2.62 -2.85 -2.45
CA ALA A 320 1.66 -2.55 -3.51
C ALA A 320 2.32 -2.55 -4.91
N THR A 321 3.60 -2.19 -5.00
CA THR A 321 4.31 -1.98 -6.29
C THR A 321 5.54 -2.87 -6.48
N GLN A 322 6.10 -3.44 -5.42
CA GLN A 322 7.37 -4.16 -5.46
C GLN A 322 7.24 -5.66 -5.12
N ALA A 323 6.16 -6.07 -4.45
CA ALA A 323 5.95 -7.46 -4.07
C ALA A 323 5.27 -8.23 -5.20
N TYR A 324 6.07 -8.98 -5.96
CA TYR A 324 5.57 -10.02 -6.86
C TYR A 324 5.11 -11.21 -6.04
N ARG A 325 3.82 -11.48 -6.11
CA ARG A 325 3.12 -12.48 -5.30
C ARG A 325 2.25 -13.34 -6.20
N GLN A 326 2.10 -14.60 -5.82
CA GLN A 326 1.24 -15.52 -6.55
C GLN A 326 -0.22 -15.01 -6.47
N VAL A 327 -0.86 -14.81 -7.62
CA VAL A 327 -2.19 -14.16 -7.68
C VAL A 327 -3.35 -15.11 -7.40
N GLY A 328 -3.10 -16.42 -7.50
CA GLY A 328 -4.11 -17.45 -7.28
C GLY A 328 -5.35 -17.27 -8.15
N SER A 329 -6.52 -17.62 -7.63
CA SER A 329 -7.77 -17.56 -8.41
C SER A 329 -8.19 -16.16 -8.93
N ALA A 330 -7.49 -15.09 -8.55
CA ALA A 330 -7.66 -13.77 -9.15
C ALA A 330 -7.18 -13.70 -10.62
N PHE A 331 -6.39 -14.68 -11.09
CA PHE A 331 -5.98 -14.79 -12.50
C PHE A 331 -7.11 -15.27 -13.43
N LYS A 332 -8.10 -15.99 -12.90
CA LYS A 332 -9.17 -16.64 -13.69
C LYS A 332 -9.89 -15.68 -14.66
N PRO A 333 -10.28 -14.45 -14.27
CA PRO A 333 -10.94 -13.52 -15.19
C PRO A 333 -10.13 -13.22 -16.45
N ILE A 334 -8.80 -13.25 -16.38
CA ILE A 334 -7.90 -13.07 -17.54
C ILE A 334 -8.07 -14.23 -18.52
N VAL A 335 -8.08 -15.47 -18.00
CA VAL A 335 -8.28 -16.69 -18.81
C VAL A 335 -9.65 -16.69 -19.46
N TYR A 336 -10.70 -16.33 -18.71
CA TYR A 336 -12.06 -16.27 -19.25
C TYR A 336 -12.24 -15.13 -20.24
N ALA A 337 -11.59 -13.97 -20.05
CA ALA A 337 -11.60 -12.89 -21.04
C ALA A 337 -11.00 -13.37 -22.37
N ALA A 338 -9.86 -14.06 -22.30
CA ALA A 338 -9.24 -14.66 -23.48
C ALA A 338 -10.15 -15.69 -24.17
N ALA A 339 -10.89 -16.50 -23.40
CA ALA A 339 -11.83 -17.48 -23.95
C ALA A 339 -13.05 -16.85 -24.64
N VAL A 340 -13.59 -15.77 -24.07
CA VAL A 340 -14.66 -14.99 -24.72
C VAL A 340 -14.18 -14.45 -26.07
N GLU A 341 -12.96 -13.92 -26.13
CA GLU A 341 -12.44 -13.32 -27.36
C GLU A 341 -11.99 -14.32 -28.43
N ARG A 342 -11.29 -15.38 -28.02
CA ARG A 342 -10.60 -16.29 -28.93
C ARG A 342 -11.38 -17.56 -29.24
N ALA A 343 -12.21 -18.02 -28.31
CA ALA A 343 -12.97 -19.26 -28.44
C ALA A 343 -14.49 -19.04 -28.50
N GLY A 344 -14.95 -17.78 -28.44
CA GLY A 344 -16.38 -17.45 -28.48
C GLY A 344 -17.15 -17.95 -27.26
N TYR A 345 -16.47 -18.12 -26.12
CA TYR A 345 -17.15 -18.56 -24.90
C TYR A 345 -18.15 -17.49 -24.45
N THR A 346 -19.28 -17.95 -23.93
CA THR A 346 -20.35 -17.11 -23.38
C THR A 346 -20.58 -17.46 -21.91
N PRO A 347 -21.30 -16.63 -21.14
CA PRO A 347 -21.70 -17.00 -19.77
C PRO A 347 -22.40 -18.35 -19.65
N ALA A 348 -23.07 -18.81 -20.72
CA ALA A 348 -23.78 -20.08 -20.81
C ALA A 348 -22.94 -21.24 -21.37
N THR A 349 -21.69 -21.01 -21.80
CA THR A 349 -20.81 -22.10 -22.26
C THR A 349 -20.64 -23.13 -21.14
N ILE A 350 -21.03 -24.38 -21.42
CA ILE A 350 -20.93 -25.49 -20.48
C ILE A 350 -19.50 -26.00 -20.42
N ILE A 351 -18.94 -26.07 -19.21
CA ILE A 351 -17.60 -26.59 -18.94
C ILE A 351 -17.75 -27.74 -17.94
N VAL A 352 -17.17 -28.89 -18.25
CA VAL A 352 -17.28 -30.08 -17.42
C VAL A 352 -16.33 -29.99 -16.21
N ASP A 353 -16.88 -29.87 -15.02
CA ASP A 353 -16.19 -29.95 -13.74
C ASP A 353 -16.15 -31.41 -13.24
N ALA A 354 -15.16 -32.17 -13.72
CA ALA A 354 -14.94 -33.58 -13.40
C ALA A 354 -13.43 -33.85 -13.26
N PRO A 355 -13.01 -34.90 -12.52
CA PRO A 355 -11.61 -35.24 -12.32
C PRO A 355 -10.82 -35.24 -13.65
N ILE A 356 -9.63 -34.67 -13.62
CA ILE A 356 -8.71 -34.63 -14.76
C ILE A 356 -7.28 -34.78 -14.27
N SER A 357 -6.45 -35.44 -15.06
CA SER A 357 -5.04 -35.67 -14.77
C SER A 357 -4.21 -35.33 -16.01
N PHE A 358 -3.06 -34.72 -15.79
CA PHE A 358 -2.14 -34.32 -16.85
C PHE A 358 -0.78 -35.00 -16.64
N PRO A 359 -0.13 -35.48 -17.72
CA PRO A 359 1.27 -35.84 -17.64
C PRO A 359 2.09 -34.62 -17.20
N ASP A 360 3.03 -34.83 -16.29
CA ASP A 360 3.99 -33.83 -15.83
C ASP A 360 5.39 -34.44 -15.78
N ASN A 361 6.44 -33.62 -15.78
CA ASN A 361 7.83 -34.05 -15.75
C ASN A 361 8.17 -34.90 -14.52
N GLN A 362 7.38 -34.81 -13.46
CA GLN A 362 7.53 -35.57 -12.20
C GLN A 362 6.46 -36.67 -12.03
N GLY A 363 5.66 -36.96 -13.05
CA GLY A 363 4.64 -38.01 -13.03
C GLY A 363 3.30 -37.52 -13.58
N VAL A 364 2.30 -37.42 -12.69
CA VAL A 364 0.94 -37.02 -13.06
C VAL A 364 0.48 -35.90 -12.13
N TRP A 365 0.08 -34.77 -12.71
CA TRP A 365 -0.56 -33.68 -11.99
C TRP A 365 -2.08 -33.84 -12.02
N THR A 366 -2.68 -34.02 -10.85
CA THR A 366 -4.14 -34.14 -10.67
C THR A 366 -4.64 -32.95 -9.86
N PRO A 367 -5.14 -31.88 -10.50
CA PRO A 367 -5.71 -30.73 -9.81
C PRO A 367 -7.03 -31.07 -9.12
N HIS A 368 -7.39 -30.27 -8.11
CA HIS A 368 -8.64 -30.40 -7.36
C HIS A 368 -9.33 -29.04 -7.20
N ASN A 369 -10.65 -29.06 -6.99
CA ASN A 369 -11.38 -27.90 -6.50
C ASN A 369 -11.11 -27.70 -5.01
N TYR A 370 -11.31 -26.46 -4.53
CA TYR A 370 -11.04 -26.08 -3.14
C TYR A 370 -11.78 -26.94 -2.11
N ASP A 371 -13.00 -27.37 -2.44
CA ASP A 371 -13.87 -28.20 -1.62
C ASP A 371 -13.74 -29.71 -1.92
N PHE A 372 -12.83 -30.10 -2.81
CA PHE A 372 -12.64 -31.48 -3.29
C PHE A 372 -13.88 -32.13 -3.92
N THR A 373 -14.89 -31.34 -4.32
CA THR A 373 -16.08 -31.86 -5.02
C THR A 373 -16.01 -31.61 -6.52
N PHE A 374 -16.90 -32.24 -7.28
CA PHE A 374 -17.07 -32.07 -8.73
C PHE A 374 -18.56 -31.92 -9.05
N TRP A 375 -18.91 -30.95 -9.88
CA TRP A 375 -20.32 -30.64 -10.18
C TRP A 375 -20.78 -31.08 -11.56
N GLY A 376 -19.92 -31.75 -12.33
CA GLY A 376 -20.24 -32.16 -13.70
C GLY A 376 -20.36 -30.97 -14.64
N PRO A 377 -21.23 -31.01 -15.66
CA PRO A 377 -21.40 -29.90 -16.60
C PRO A 377 -22.01 -28.68 -15.90
N ILE A 378 -21.29 -27.55 -15.90
CA ILE A 378 -21.77 -26.28 -15.34
C ILE A 378 -21.51 -25.12 -16.32
N PRO A 379 -22.35 -24.08 -16.33
CA PRO A 379 -22.10 -22.90 -17.16
C PRO A 379 -20.88 -22.11 -16.66
N MET A 380 -20.18 -21.44 -17.59
CA MET A 380 -19.01 -20.60 -17.32
C MET A 380 -19.29 -19.59 -16.21
N ARG A 381 -20.49 -18.99 -16.17
CA ARG A 381 -20.93 -18.13 -15.07
C ARG A 381 -20.75 -18.78 -13.71
N ARG A 382 -21.35 -19.96 -13.51
CA ARG A 382 -21.30 -20.67 -12.23
C ARG A 382 -19.87 -21.06 -11.88
N ALA A 383 -19.06 -21.42 -12.87
CA ALA A 383 -17.64 -21.73 -12.68
C ALA A 383 -16.84 -20.52 -12.15
N ILE A 384 -17.10 -19.31 -12.65
CA ILE A 384 -16.44 -18.07 -12.19
C ILE A 384 -16.96 -17.64 -10.81
N GLU A 385 -18.29 -17.63 -10.62
CA GLU A 385 -18.95 -17.22 -9.36
C GLU A 385 -18.42 -18.04 -8.17
N GLN A 386 -18.33 -19.35 -8.36
CA GLN A 386 -17.87 -20.30 -7.35
C GLN A 386 -16.37 -20.58 -7.43
N SER A 387 -15.65 -19.87 -8.32
CA SER A 387 -14.21 -19.96 -8.49
C SER A 387 -13.70 -21.41 -8.62
N ARG A 388 -14.37 -22.23 -9.43
CA ARG A 388 -14.00 -23.64 -9.66
C ARG A 388 -12.65 -23.73 -10.38
N ASN A 389 -11.78 -24.65 -9.96
CA ASN A 389 -10.42 -24.78 -10.49
C ASN A 389 -10.40 -25.56 -11.80
N ILE A 390 -11.12 -26.68 -11.86
CA ILE A 390 -11.10 -27.55 -13.04
C ILE A 390 -11.63 -26.86 -14.30
N PRO A 391 -12.77 -26.13 -14.26
CA PRO A 391 -13.24 -25.40 -15.43
C PRO A 391 -12.23 -24.34 -15.92
N ALA A 392 -11.53 -23.65 -15.01
CA ALA A 392 -10.53 -22.67 -15.38
C ALA A 392 -9.33 -23.32 -16.10
N ILE A 393 -8.86 -24.46 -15.60
CA ILE A 393 -7.76 -25.24 -16.21
C ILE A 393 -8.17 -25.73 -17.59
N LYS A 394 -9.36 -26.31 -17.73
CA LYS A 394 -9.89 -26.76 -19.02
C LYS A 394 -10.07 -25.60 -20.01
N THR A 395 -10.46 -24.43 -19.52
CA THR A 395 -10.57 -23.22 -20.34
C THR A 395 -9.19 -22.79 -20.85
N LEU A 396 -8.17 -22.71 -19.99
CA LEU A 396 -6.81 -22.38 -20.42
C LEU A 396 -6.26 -23.42 -21.41
N GLN A 397 -6.53 -24.70 -21.17
CA GLN A 397 -6.16 -25.78 -22.09
C GLN A 397 -6.80 -25.59 -23.47
N ALA A 398 -8.10 -25.24 -23.52
CA ALA A 398 -8.84 -25.07 -24.76
C ALA A 398 -8.35 -23.86 -25.59
N ILE A 399 -8.00 -22.76 -24.94
CA ILE A 399 -7.52 -21.55 -25.63
C ILE A 399 -6.00 -21.56 -25.90
N GLY A 400 -5.26 -22.46 -25.25
CA GLY A 400 -3.80 -22.50 -25.24
C GLY A 400 -3.17 -21.62 -24.15
N ILE A 401 -2.11 -22.13 -23.52
CA ILE A 401 -1.41 -21.45 -22.41
C ILE A 401 -0.83 -20.11 -22.85
N GLU A 402 -0.20 -20.07 -24.04
CA GLU A 402 0.37 -18.85 -24.62
C GLU A 402 -0.68 -17.75 -24.82
N THR A 403 -1.90 -18.11 -25.19
CA THR A 403 -3.01 -17.15 -25.28
C THR A 403 -3.34 -16.55 -23.92
N GLY A 404 -3.34 -17.37 -22.86
CA GLY A 404 -3.52 -16.86 -21.49
C GLY A 404 -2.44 -15.87 -21.07
N ILE A 405 -1.18 -16.16 -21.41
CA ILE A 405 -0.03 -15.28 -21.15
C ILE A 405 -0.12 -13.99 -21.98
N GLU A 406 -0.48 -14.09 -23.26
CA GLU A 406 -0.71 -12.94 -24.16
C GLU A 406 -1.71 -11.96 -23.54
N TYR A 407 -2.83 -12.45 -23.03
CA TYR A 407 -3.88 -11.61 -22.42
C TYR A 407 -3.45 -11.03 -21.07
N ALA A 408 -2.69 -11.77 -20.27
CA ALA A 408 -2.10 -11.25 -19.04
C ALA A 408 -1.18 -10.06 -19.34
N HIS A 409 -0.33 -10.15 -20.38
CA HIS A 409 0.52 -9.05 -20.82
C HIS A 409 -0.26 -7.87 -21.42
N LYS A 410 -1.34 -8.11 -22.18
CA LYS A 410 -2.23 -7.04 -22.67
C LYS A 410 -2.84 -6.25 -21.52
N LEU A 411 -3.25 -6.94 -20.45
CA LEU A 411 -3.75 -6.32 -19.22
C LEU A 411 -2.63 -5.74 -18.33
N GLY A 412 -1.38 -5.98 -18.70
CA GLY A 412 -0.20 -5.30 -18.18
C GLY A 412 0.46 -5.97 -16.99
N LEU A 413 0.30 -7.29 -16.83
CA LEU A 413 1.12 -8.09 -15.93
C LEU A 413 2.51 -8.28 -16.54
N THR A 414 3.54 -8.04 -15.73
CA THR A 414 4.96 -8.15 -16.13
C THR A 414 5.78 -9.12 -15.29
N GLY A 415 5.17 -9.73 -14.27
CA GLY A 415 5.81 -10.74 -13.43
C GLY A 415 6.02 -12.08 -14.14
N ASP A 416 6.57 -13.05 -13.40
CA ASP A 416 6.80 -14.40 -13.93
C ASP A 416 5.47 -15.12 -14.17
N LEU A 417 5.22 -15.47 -15.44
CA LEU A 417 4.02 -16.16 -15.92
C LEU A 417 4.45 -17.49 -16.54
N PRO A 418 4.54 -18.55 -15.72
CA PRO A 418 5.07 -19.81 -16.21
C PRO A 418 4.10 -20.47 -17.20
N ALA A 419 4.64 -21.00 -18.30
CA ALA A 419 3.90 -21.59 -19.40
C ALA A 419 3.41 -23.03 -19.11
N TYR A 420 2.64 -23.20 -18.04
CA TYR A 420 1.98 -24.45 -17.69
C TYR A 420 0.52 -24.26 -17.23
N LEU A 421 -0.28 -25.33 -17.28
CA LEU A 421 -1.70 -25.28 -16.95
C LEU A 421 -2.05 -24.76 -15.55
N PRO A 422 -1.25 -24.99 -14.48
CA PRO A 422 -1.49 -24.34 -13.19
C PRO A 422 -1.54 -22.80 -13.23
N LEU A 423 -1.07 -22.15 -14.30
CA LEU A 423 -1.28 -20.72 -14.51
C LEU A 423 -2.77 -20.35 -14.48
N ALA A 424 -3.68 -21.23 -14.93
CA ALA A 424 -5.12 -20.99 -14.92
C ALA A 424 -5.71 -20.77 -13.51
N ILE A 425 -5.04 -21.30 -12.49
CA ILE A 425 -5.39 -21.13 -11.08
C ILE A 425 -4.44 -20.15 -10.37
N GLY A 426 -3.66 -19.41 -11.15
CA GLY A 426 -2.82 -18.30 -10.73
C GLY A 426 -1.50 -18.71 -10.12
N ALA A 427 -0.80 -19.67 -10.71
CA ALA A 427 0.61 -19.95 -10.38
C ALA A 427 1.58 -18.82 -10.78
N GLY A 428 1.15 -17.87 -11.61
CA GLY A 428 1.95 -16.70 -11.96
C GLY A 428 1.98 -15.63 -10.86
N GLU A 429 3.00 -14.77 -10.92
CA GLU A 429 3.19 -13.68 -9.98
C GLU A 429 2.87 -12.32 -10.58
N ALA A 430 2.27 -11.44 -9.79
CA ALA A 430 2.09 -10.03 -10.13
C ALA A 430 2.08 -9.16 -8.87
N THR A 431 2.24 -7.86 -9.06
CA THR A 431 2.08 -6.86 -8.01
C THR A 431 0.59 -6.49 -7.84
N LEU A 432 0.25 -5.94 -6.67
CA LEU A 432 -1.11 -5.44 -6.42
C LEU A 432 -1.51 -4.34 -7.40
N GLN A 433 -0.58 -3.45 -7.74
CA GLN A 433 -0.82 -2.40 -8.71
C GLN A 433 -1.16 -2.95 -10.10
N GLU A 434 -0.42 -3.95 -10.59
CA GLU A 434 -0.69 -4.57 -11.90
C GLU A 434 -2.07 -5.21 -11.92
N MET A 435 -2.39 -5.99 -10.89
CA MET A 435 -3.68 -6.67 -10.79
C MET A 435 -4.85 -5.69 -10.66
N THR A 436 -4.69 -4.62 -9.87
CA THR A 436 -5.72 -3.57 -9.74
C THR A 436 -5.92 -2.84 -11.07
N ALA A 437 -4.84 -2.53 -11.79
CA ALA A 437 -4.92 -1.88 -13.11
C ALA A 437 -5.54 -2.80 -14.17
N ALA A 438 -5.23 -4.10 -14.14
CA ALA A 438 -5.86 -5.10 -15.01
C ALA A 438 -7.38 -5.17 -14.78
N PHE A 439 -7.82 -5.18 -13.52
CA PHE A 439 -9.25 -5.15 -13.19
C PHE A 439 -9.90 -3.80 -13.54
N GLY A 440 -9.16 -2.70 -13.42
CA GLY A 440 -9.58 -1.39 -13.91
C GLY A 440 -9.88 -1.38 -15.41
N ALA A 441 -9.20 -2.19 -16.22
CA ALA A 441 -9.51 -2.33 -17.65
C ALA A 441 -10.91 -2.91 -17.87
N PHE A 442 -11.37 -3.87 -17.06
CA PHE A 442 -12.75 -4.38 -17.15
C PHE A 442 -13.78 -3.29 -16.82
N ALA A 443 -13.50 -2.46 -15.81
CA ALA A 443 -14.34 -1.32 -15.43
C ALA A 443 -14.37 -0.20 -16.49
N ASN A 444 -13.34 -0.14 -17.34
CA ASN A 444 -13.09 0.92 -18.32
C ASN A 444 -13.20 0.39 -19.75
N GLU A 445 -14.19 -0.47 -20.02
CA GLU A 445 -14.56 -0.90 -21.37
C GLU A 445 -13.39 -1.56 -22.15
N GLY A 446 -12.45 -2.17 -21.44
CA GLY A 446 -11.28 -2.84 -22.01
C GLY A 446 -10.05 -1.96 -22.20
N LEU A 447 -10.14 -0.67 -21.87
CA LEU A 447 -9.03 0.27 -21.90
C LEU A 447 -8.23 0.21 -20.60
N ARG A 448 -7.00 -0.29 -20.69
CA ARG A 448 -6.08 -0.38 -19.55
C ARG A 448 -5.28 0.90 -19.40
N MET A 449 -5.56 1.66 -18.33
CA MET A 449 -4.83 2.87 -18.01
C MET A 449 -3.51 2.56 -17.28
N LYS A 450 -2.43 3.26 -17.64
CA LYS A 450 -1.16 3.20 -16.91
C LYS A 450 -1.32 3.95 -15.57
N PRO A 451 -1.07 3.31 -14.41
CA PRO A 451 -1.13 4.00 -13.13
C PRO A 451 -0.15 5.18 -13.04
N TYR A 452 -0.57 6.28 -12.42
CA TYR A 452 0.25 7.46 -12.20
C TYR A 452 -0.07 8.15 -10.86
N TYR A 453 0.89 8.94 -10.34
CA TYR A 453 0.85 9.52 -8.99
C TYR A 453 0.93 11.05 -8.97
N VAL A 454 1.63 11.64 -9.94
CA VAL A 454 1.80 13.09 -10.08
C VAL A 454 0.82 13.58 -11.12
N ALA A 455 0.00 14.58 -10.81
CA ALA A 455 -0.93 15.18 -11.75
C ALA A 455 -0.31 16.40 -12.45
N ARG A 456 0.43 17.23 -11.69
CA ARG A 456 1.03 18.46 -12.20
C ARG A 456 2.25 18.86 -11.38
N ILE A 457 3.24 19.44 -12.04
CA ILE A 457 4.42 20.04 -11.42
C ILE A 457 4.53 21.49 -11.86
N THR A 458 4.74 22.41 -10.92
CA THR A 458 5.04 23.81 -11.23
C THR A 458 6.36 24.26 -10.63
N ASP A 459 6.95 25.31 -11.19
CA ASP A 459 8.06 26.04 -10.56
C ASP A 459 7.56 26.89 -9.36
N ARG A 460 8.47 27.70 -8.80
CA ARG A 460 8.19 28.59 -7.65
C ARG A 460 7.22 29.71 -8.02
N GLU A 461 7.29 30.17 -9.27
CA GLU A 461 6.49 31.23 -9.86
C GLU A 461 5.08 30.74 -10.28
N GLY A 462 4.86 29.42 -10.27
CA GLY A 462 3.57 28.79 -10.59
C GLY A 462 3.42 28.38 -12.06
N ASN A 463 4.45 28.50 -12.88
CA ASN A 463 4.44 28.03 -14.26
C ASN A 463 4.45 26.51 -14.29
N ALA A 464 3.58 25.92 -15.13
CA ALA A 464 3.54 24.47 -15.28
C ALA A 464 4.80 23.96 -16.00
N ILE A 465 5.54 23.10 -15.31
CA ILE A 465 6.67 22.35 -15.88
C ILE A 465 6.14 21.07 -16.53
N GLU A 466 5.19 20.43 -15.86
CA GLU A 466 4.59 19.18 -16.30
C GLU A 466 3.11 19.14 -15.94
N GLU A 467 2.30 18.61 -16.86
CA GLU A 467 0.93 18.21 -16.60
C GLU A 467 0.73 16.81 -17.18
N THR A 468 0.43 15.85 -16.32
CA THR A 468 0.41 14.45 -16.68
C THR A 468 -0.82 14.13 -17.52
N ARG A 469 -0.60 13.51 -18.67
CA ARG A 469 -1.67 13.04 -19.55
C ARG A 469 -1.88 11.53 -19.35
N PRO A 470 -3.09 11.09 -18.97
CA PRO A 470 -3.40 9.67 -18.85
C PRO A 470 -3.02 8.87 -20.09
N VAL A 471 -2.36 7.73 -19.91
CA VAL A 471 -1.95 6.84 -21.00
C VAL A 471 -2.82 5.59 -20.99
N ALA A 472 -3.60 5.42 -22.07
CA ALA A 472 -4.45 4.26 -22.28
C ALA A 472 -3.77 3.23 -23.21
N LYS A 473 -4.11 1.95 -23.03
CA LYS A 473 -3.83 0.89 -23.99
C LYS A 473 -5.09 0.05 -24.20
N ASP A 474 -5.45 -0.22 -25.44
CA ASP A 474 -6.50 -1.20 -25.77
C ASP A 474 -6.02 -2.59 -25.35
N ALA A 475 -6.66 -3.16 -24.32
CA ALA A 475 -6.27 -4.48 -23.79
C ALA A 475 -7.21 -5.58 -24.28
N ILE A 476 -8.52 -5.33 -24.22
CA ILE A 476 -9.59 -6.25 -24.62
C ILE A 476 -10.75 -5.45 -25.23
N ARG A 477 -11.69 -6.12 -25.91
CA ARG A 477 -12.89 -5.50 -26.47
C ARG A 477 -13.85 -5.05 -25.36
N ALA A 478 -14.59 -3.97 -25.62
CA ALA A 478 -15.59 -3.43 -24.69
C ALA A 478 -16.70 -4.44 -24.35
N ASP A 479 -17.15 -5.23 -25.33
CA ASP A 479 -18.12 -6.30 -25.11
C ASP A 479 -17.61 -7.37 -24.14
N THR A 480 -16.35 -7.77 -24.30
CA THR A 480 -15.67 -8.75 -23.46
C THR A 480 -15.49 -8.20 -22.05
N ALA A 481 -15.05 -6.95 -21.91
CA ALA A 481 -14.96 -6.27 -20.63
C ALA A 481 -16.31 -6.26 -19.89
N TYR A 482 -17.41 -6.00 -20.61
CA TYR A 482 -18.76 -6.03 -20.05
C TYR A 482 -19.19 -7.44 -19.63
N ILE A 483 -18.94 -8.46 -20.47
CA ILE A 483 -19.24 -9.87 -20.12
C ILE A 483 -18.48 -10.29 -18.85
N ILE A 484 -17.17 -9.99 -18.77
CA ILE A 484 -16.37 -10.30 -17.58
C ILE A 484 -16.87 -9.52 -16.36
N THR A 485 -17.22 -8.25 -16.51
CA THR A 485 -17.84 -7.46 -15.43
C THR A 485 -19.13 -8.12 -14.93
N SER A 486 -20.01 -8.55 -15.84
CA SER A 486 -21.26 -9.25 -15.50
C SER A 486 -21.02 -10.57 -14.75
N LEU A 487 -19.99 -11.31 -15.14
CA LEU A 487 -19.58 -12.55 -14.46
C LEU A 487 -19.03 -12.25 -13.06
N LEU A 488 -18.25 -11.18 -12.91
CA LEU A 488 -17.67 -10.74 -11.65
C LEU A 488 -18.68 -10.08 -10.69
N LYS A 489 -19.74 -9.43 -11.19
CA LYS A 489 -20.91 -9.03 -10.37
C LYS A 489 -21.54 -10.28 -9.73
N GLY A 490 -21.65 -11.37 -10.48
CA GLY A 490 -22.14 -12.65 -9.96
C GLY A 490 -21.31 -13.20 -8.79
N VAL A 491 -19.98 -13.00 -8.79
CA VAL A 491 -19.10 -13.41 -7.69
C VAL A 491 -19.47 -12.69 -6.38
N VAL A 492 -19.87 -11.43 -6.47
CA VAL A 492 -20.30 -10.58 -5.35
C VAL A 492 -21.75 -10.83 -4.94
N GLU A 493 -22.62 -11.20 -5.89
CA GLU A 493 -24.04 -11.40 -5.61
C GLU A 493 -24.33 -12.78 -5.00
N ARG A 494 -23.65 -13.82 -5.51
CA ARG A 494 -23.95 -15.24 -5.26
C ARG A 494 -22.71 -16.12 -5.03
N GLY A 495 -21.52 -15.57 -5.25
CA GLY A 495 -20.28 -16.35 -5.27
C GLY A 495 -19.39 -16.18 -4.05
N THR A 496 -18.10 -16.43 -4.26
CA THR A 496 -17.06 -16.38 -3.21
C THR A 496 -16.92 -15.01 -2.52
N ALA A 497 -17.43 -13.93 -3.11
CA ALA A 497 -17.40 -12.58 -2.53
C ALA A 497 -18.77 -12.10 -2.04
N ALA A 498 -19.73 -13.01 -1.79
CA ALA A 498 -21.11 -12.69 -1.43
C ALA A 498 -21.29 -11.67 -0.29
N ARG A 499 -20.32 -11.59 0.64
CA ARG A 499 -20.32 -10.62 1.74
C ARG A 499 -20.33 -9.16 1.24
N ALA A 500 -19.67 -8.87 0.11
CA ALA A 500 -19.62 -7.51 -0.44
C ALA A 500 -20.99 -6.99 -0.92
N ARG A 501 -21.98 -7.87 -1.12
CA ARG A 501 -23.38 -7.47 -1.39
C ARG A 501 -23.96 -6.54 -0.32
N ALA A 502 -23.46 -6.63 0.92
CA ALA A 502 -23.87 -5.77 2.02
C ALA A 502 -23.64 -4.27 1.74
N LEU A 503 -22.72 -3.93 0.85
CA LEU A 503 -22.43 -2.55 0.45
C LEU A 503 -23.54 -1.95 -0.44
N LYS A 504 -24.40 -2.77 -1.05
CA LYS A 504 -25.52 -2.34 -1.93
C LYS A 504 -25.07 -1.45 -3.10
N ARG A 505 -23.92 -1.78 -3.68
CA ARG A 505 -23.33 -1.09 -4.85
C ARG A 505 -23.09 -2.11 -5.97
N PRO A 506 -23.02 -1.70 -7.25
CA PRO A 506 -22.82 -2.59 -8.39
C PRO A 506 -21.34 -3.04 -8.48
N ILE A 507 -20.85 -3.70 -7.44
CA ILE A 507 -19.47 -4.11 -7.34
C ILE A 507 -19.26 -5.37 -8.19
N ALA A 508 -18.22 -5.32 -9.02
CA ALA A 508 -17.65 -6.50 -9.64
C ALA A 508 -16.31 -6.80 -8.96
N GLY A 509 -16.01 -8.06 -8.67
CA GLY A 509 -14.75 -8.38 -8.02
C GLY A 509 -14.44 -9.86 -7.95
N LYS A 510 -13.19 -10.18 -7.59
CA LYS A 510 -12.70 -11.55 -7.49
C LYS A 510 -11.81 -11.73 -6.28
N THR A 511 -12.09 -12.79 -5.52
CA THR A 511 -11.20 -13.35 -4.49
C THR A 511 -10.00 -14.04 -5.16
N GLY A 512 -8.82 -13.92 -4.57
CA GLY A 512 -7.65 -14.73 -4.94
C GLY A 512 -7.15 -15.48 -3.72
N THR A 513 -6.81 -16.75 -3.91
CA THR A 513 -6.33 -17.65 -2.87
C THR A 513 -5.31 -18.58 -3.52
N THR A 514 -4.15 -18.74 -2.88
CA THR A 514 -3.14 -19.74 -3.25
C THR A 514 -3.40 -21.06 -2.52
N ASN A 515 -2.95 -22.18 -3.09
CA ASN A 515 -3.24 -23.50 -2.54
C ASN A 515 -2.73 -23.70 -1.11
N ASP A 516 -1.58 -23.09 -0.78
CA ASP A 516 -0.95 -23.19 0.54
C ASP A 516 -1.37 -22.08 1.51
N TYR A 517 -2.39 -21.28 1.16
CA TYR A 517 -2.86 -20.13 1.94
C TYR A 517 -1.75 -19.12 2.26
N THR A 518 -0.76 -18.98 1.38
CA THR A 518 0.34 -18.00 1.53
C THR A 518 -0.13 -16.58 1.21
N ASP A 519 -1.08 -16.45 0.28
CA ASP A 519 -1.54 -15.18 -0.26
C ASP A 519 -3.07 -15.14 -0.31
N GLY A 520 -3.63 -14.10 0.31
CA GLY A 520 -5.03 -13.74 0.22
C GLY A 520 -5.20 -12.44 -0.56
N TRP A 521 -6.05 -12.48 -1.59
CA TRP A 521 -6.36 -11.32 -2.42
C TRP A 521 -7.85 -11.04 -2.49
N PHE A 522 -8.18 -9.77 -2.63
CA PHE A 522 -9.46 -9.37 -3.20
C PHE A 522 -9.26 -8.13 -4.06
N ILE A 523 -9.73 -8.18 -5.30
CA ILE A 523 -9.70 -7.05 -6.22
C ILE A 523 -11.14 -6.83 -6.68
N GLY A 524 -11.64 -5.61 -6.45
CA GLY A 524 -13.00 -5.21 -6.75
C GLY A 524 -13.04 -3.82 -7.34
N TYR A 525 -14.11 -3.53 -8.07
CA TYR A 525 -14.29 -2.26 -8.75
C TYR A 525 -15.76 -1.90 -8.94
N GLU A 526 -15.94 -0.61 -9.22
CA GLU A 526 -17.10 0.08 -9.75
C GLU A 526 -16.62 0.91 -10.97
N PRO A 527 -17.51 1.47 -11.81
CA PRO A 527 -17.09 2.20 -13.02
C PRO A 527 -16.08 3.33 -12.77
N LYS A 528 -16.10 3.96 -11.59
CA LYS A 528 -15.26 5.12 -11.24
C LYS A 528 -14.15 4.82 -10.25
N LEU A 529 -14.05 3.59 -9.74
CA LEU A 529 -13.02 3.22 -8.76
C LEU A 529 -12.69 1.74 -8.85
N ALA A 530 -11.41 1.39 -8.91
CA ALA A 530 -10.92 0.03 -8.73
C ALA A 530 -9.99 0.00 -7.51
N GLY A 531 -10.05 -1.07 -6.74
CA GLY A 531 -9.16 -1.26 -5.60
C GLY A 531 -8.84 -2.71 -5.34
N GLY A 532 -7.65 -2.94 -4.82
CA GLY A 532 -7.18 -4.26 -4.45
C GLY A 532 -6.62 -4.26 -3.02
N VAL A 533 -6.74 -5.41 -2.38
CA VAL A 533 -6.07 -5.73 -1.12
C VAL A 533 -5.33 -7.05 -1.28
N TRP A 534 -4.09 -7.08 -0.80
CA TRP A 534 -3.31 -8.30 -0.60
C TRP A 534 -2.97 -8.46 0.88
N VAL A 535 -2.95 -9.72 1.35
CA VAL A 535 -2.52 -10.11 2.69
C VAL A 535 -1.65 -11.36 2.57
N GLY A 536 -0.53 -11.38 3.28
CA GLY A 536 0.40 -12.52 3.30
C GLY A 536 1.60 -12.26 4.20
N PHE A 537 2.49 -13.24 4.31
CA PHE A 537 3.80 -13.04 4.92
C PHE A 537 4.82 -12.58 3.89
N ASP A 538 5.90 -11.94 4.35
CA ASP A 538 6.98 -11.57 3.45
C ASP A 538 7.68 -12.79 2.87
N GLU A 539 7.91 -13.81 3.71
CA GLU A 539 8.38 -15.12 3.30
C GLU A 539 7.30 -15.85 2.49
N LYS A 540 7.55 -16.04 1.20
CA LYS A 540 6.56 -16.56 0.23
C LYS A 540 6.02 -17.94 0.59
N ARG A 541 6.79 -18.75 1.32
CA ARG A 541 6.41 -20.12 1.70
C ARG A 541 5.67 -20.21 3.03
N GLU A 542 5.57 -19.13 3.78
CA GLU A 542 4.88 -19.14 5.07
C GLU A 542 3.36 -19.04 4.86
N SER A 543 2.62 -20.00 5.42
CA SER A 543 1.16 -20.08 5.29
C SER A 543 0.46 -19.20 6.32
N LEU A 544 -0.60 -18.49 5.91
CA LEU A 544 -1.54 -17.79 6.81
C LEU A 544 -2.41 -18.77 7.63
N GLY A 545 -2.33 -20.07 7.32
CA GLY A 545 -3.09 -21.12 7.98
C GLY A 545 -4.36 -21.51 7.24
N ARG A 546 -4.87 -22.69 7.55
CA ARG A 546 -6.04 -23.27 6.87
C ARG A 546 -7.27 -22.37 7.02
N GLY A 547 -7.93 -22.07 5.91
CA GLY A 547 -9.12 -21.22 5.88
C GLY A 547 -8.82 -19.71 5.83
N ALA A 548 -7.55 -19.32 5.70
CA ALA A 548 -7.15 -17.94 5.42
C ALA A 548 -7.21 -17.62 3.92
N ASP A 549 -8.36 -17.92 3.29
CA ASP A 549 -8.59 -17.58 1.88
C ASP A 549 -8.87 -16.08 1.68
N GLY A 550 -8.85 -15.61 0.43
CA GLY A 550 -9.09 -14.20 0.11
C GLY A 550 -10.44 -13.65 0.61
N ALA A 551 -11.45 -14.50 0.81
CA ALA A 551 -12.76 -14.10 1.32
C ALA A 551 -12.76 -13.85 2.85
N HIS A 552 -11.79 -14.43 3.57
CA HIS A 552 -11.62 -14.31 5.01
C HIS A 552 -10.45 -13.41 5.42
N THR A 553 -9.56 -13.06 4.49
CA THR A 553 -8.38 -12.21 4.72
C THR A 553 -8.55 -10.83 4.08
N ALA A 554 -8.40 -10.74 2.75
CA ALA A 554 -8.36 -9.47 2.02
C ALA A 554 -9.75 -8.83 1.84
N LEU A 555 -10.80 -9.63 1.58
CA LEU A 555 -12.15 -9.11 1.32
C LEU A 555 -12.72 -8.26 2.47
N PRO A 556 -12.65 -8.64 3.76
CA PRO A 556 -13.12 -7.79 4.85
C PRO A 556 -12.44 -6.42 4.90
N ILE A 557 -11.11 -6.38 4.70
CA ILE A 557 -10.33 -5.13 4.67
C ILE A 557 -10.78 -4.26 3.50
N TRP A 558 -10.95 -4.87 2.33
CA TRP A 558 -11.42 -4.18 1.15
C TRP A 558 -12.82 -3.60 1.35
N MET A 559 -13.75 -4.36 1.96
CA MET A 559 -15.12 -3.91 2.21
C MET A 559 -15.17 -2.72 3.16
N GLU A 560 -14.39 -2.74 4.24
CA GLU A 560 -14.29 -1.63 5.19
C GLU A 560 -13.72 -0.38 4.53
N PHE A 561 -12.66 -0.54 3.72
CA PHE A 561 -12.12 0.56 2.91
C PHE A 561 -13.17 1.10 1.94
N TRP A 562 -13.85 0.22 1.19
CA TRP A 562 -14.81 0.61 0.17
C TRP A 562 -16.00 1.36 0.78
N ALA A 563 -16.51 0.91 1.93
CA ALA A 563 -17.58 1.58 2.66
C ALA A 563 -17.21 3.01 3.03
N ALA A 564 -15.98 3.24 3.52
CA ALA A 564 -15.49 4.57 3.86
C ALA A 564 -15.22 5.42 2.61
N ALA A 565 -14.55 4.85 1.61
CA ALA A 565 -14.10 5.52 0.40
C ALA A 565 -15.25 5.91 -0.57
N THR A 566 -16.40 5.24 -0.47
CA THR A 566 -17.56 5.46 -1.34
C THR A 566 -18.80 6.02 -0.64
N LYS A 567 -18.71 6.34 0.66
CA LYS A 567 -19.84 6.78 1.50
C LYS A 567 -20.68 7.88 0.85
N ASP A 568 -20.03 8.91 0.31
CA ASP A 568 -20.67 10.10 -0.27
C ASP A 568 -20.58 10.12 -1.81
N ARG A 569 -20.24 8.98 -2.43
CA ARG A 569 -20.10 8.87 -3.89
C ARG A 569 -21.38 8.36 -4.54
N PRO A 570 -21.73 8.89 -5.74
CA PRO A 570 -22.89 8.41 -6.49
C PRO A 570 -22.74 6.91 -6.82
N ILE A 571 -23.87 6.24 -7.00
CA ILE A 571 -23.93 4.87 -7.46
C ILE A 571 -24.19 4.92 -8.96
N ASP A 572 -23.17 4.63 -9.76
CA ASP A 572 -23.25 4.50 -11.21
C ASP A 572 -23.23 3.01 -11.60
N ASP A 573 -23.98 2.63 -12.64
CA ASP A 573 -23.85 1.30 -13.24
C ASP A 573 -22.89 1.33 -14.44
N TYR A 574 -22.50 0.15 -14.92
CA TYR A 574 -21.57 0.01 -16.04
C TYR A 574 -22.24 0.39 -17.36
N PRO A 575 -21.54 1.13 -18.24
CA PRO A 575 -22.03 1.37 -19.59
C PRO A 575 -22.19 0.04 -20.32
N VAL A 576 -23.34 -0.17 -20.94
CA VAL A 576 -23.63 -1.39 -21.72
C VAL A 576 -23.24 -1.13 -23.18
N PRO A 577 -22.27 -1.88 -23.75
CA PRO A 577 -21.95 -1.76 -25.16
C PRO A 577 -23.16 -2.07 -26.05
N ALA A 578 -23.28 -1.36 -27.17
CA ALA A 578 -24.46 -1.45 -28.05
C ALA A 578 -24.71 -2.85 -28.63
N ASN A 579 -23.68 -3.69 -28.70
CA ASN A 579 -23.76 -5.08 -29.17
C ASN A 579 -23.99 -6.10 -28.05
N ILE A 580 -24.32 -5.68 -26.82
CA ILE A 580 -24.73 -6.57 -25.75
C ILE A 580 -26.25 -6.73 -25.74
N VAL A 581 -26.71 -7.97 -25.71
CA VAL A 581 -28.13 -8.34 -25.54
C VAL A 581 -28.32 -9.08 -24.23
N PHE A 582 -29.51 -8.96 -23.64
CA PHE A 582 -29.87 -9.68 -22.42
C PHE A 582 -30.96 -10.70 -22.73
N VAL A 583 -30.70 -11.97 -22.40
CA VAL A 583 -31.63 -13.07 -22.63
C VAL A 583 -31.95 -13.77 -21.30
N PRO A 584 -33.22 -14.09 -21.03
CA PRO A 584 -33.60 -14.88 -19.86
C PRO A 584 -33.02 -16.30 -19.97
N VAL A 585 -32.24 -16.71 -18.96
CA VAL A 585 -31.71 -18.07 -18.85
C VAL A 585 -31.94 -18.66 -17.48
N ASP A 586 -32.07 -19.98 -17.42
CA ASP A 586 -32.15 -20.75 -16.17
C ASP A 586 -30.78 -20.85 -15.44
N ALA A 587 -30.75 -21.60 -14.34
CA ALA A 587 -29.54 -21.82 -13.55
C ALA A 587 -28.40 -22.52 -14.33
N ASP A 588 -28.74 -23.28 -15.36
CA ASP A 588 -27.81 -24.04 -16.20
C ASP A 588 -27.39 -23.27 -17.46
N GLY A 589 -27.98 -22.09 -17.69
CA GLY A 589 -27.65 -21.21 -18.81
C GLY A 589 -28.47 -21.49 -20.07
N GLN A 590 -29.54 -22.30 -19.97
CA GLN A 590 -30.45 -22.56 -21.09
C GLN A 590 -31.52 -21.45 -21.19
N PRO A 591 -32.04 -21.16 -22.40
CA PRO A 591 -33.12 -20.19 -22.57
C PRO A 591 -34.33 -20.55 -21.71
N ALA A 592 -34.88 -19.58 -20.99
CA ALA A 592 -36.02 -19.76 -20.09
C ALA A 592 -37.03 -18.61 -20.22
N MET A 593 -38.21 -18.75 -19.61
CA MET A 593 -39.20 -17.66 -19.65
C MET A 593 -38.89 -16.59 -18.57
N PRO A 594 -38.96 -15.29 -18.91
CA PRO A 594 -38.81 -14.24 -17.91
C PRO A 594 -39.80 -14.39 -16.75
N GLY A 595 -39.33 -14.22 -15.51
CA GLY A 595 -40.17 -14.22 -14.31
C GLY A 595 -40.33 -15.58 -13.62
N GLU A 596 -39.84 -16.68 -14.21
CA GLU A 596 -39.78 -17.96 -13.53
C GLU A 596 -38.72 -17.97 -12.41
N ALA A 597 -38.96 -18.76 -11.36
CA ALA A 597 -38.04 -18.87 -10.24
C ALA A 597 -36.69 -19.44 -10.70
N GLY A 598 -35.59 -18.73 -10.43
CA GLY A 598 -34.25 -19.14 -10.85
C GLY A 598 -33.82 -18.66 -12.24
N VAL A 599 -34.70 -17.95 -12.96
CA VAL A 599 -34.36 -17.31 -14.24
C VAL A 599 -33.68 -15.96 -14.01
N ARG A 600 -32.63 -15.69 -14.78
CA ARG A 600 -31.89 -14.42 -14.78
C ARG A 600 -31.74 -13.84 -16.17
N MET A 601 -31.66 -12.52 -16.26
CA MET A 601 -31.21 -11.86 -17.48
C MET A 601 -29.70 -12.02 -17.61
N GLU A 602 -29.27 -12.76 -18.62
CA GLU A 602 -27.86 -13.05 -18.89
C GLU A 602 -27.37 -12.24 -20.08
N ALA A 603 -26.18 -11.66 -19.93
CA ALA A 603 -25.59 -10.81 -20.96
C ALA A 603 -24.86 -11.67 -22.01
N PHE A 604 -25.10 -11.39 -23.28
CA PHE A 604 -24.43 -12.02 -24.42
C PHE A 604 -23.96 -10.97 -25.41
N VAL A 605 -22.89 -11.27 -26.15
CA VAL A 605 -22.58 -10.56 -27.38
C VAL A 605 -23.64 -10.93 -28.41
N ALA A 606 -24.25 -9.95 -29.09
CA ALA A 606 -25.31 -10.18 -30.05
C ALA A 606 -24.91 -11.23 -31.11
N GLY A 607 -25.77 -12.23 -31.31
CA GLY A 607 -25.55 -13.37 -32.18
C GLY A 607 -24.89 -14.58 -31.50
N THR A 608 -24.51 -14.46 -30.22
CA THR A 608 -23.92 -15.56 -29.42
C THR A 608 -24.89 -16.11 -28.36
N GLU A 609 -26.03 -15.48 -28.17
CA GLU A 609 -27.07 -15.92 -27.25
C GLU A 609 -27.65 -17.29 -27.64
N PRO A 610 -28.00 -18.13 -26.65
CA PRO A 610 -28.63 -19.42 -26.93
C PRO A 610 -30.01 -19.21 -27.54
N LYS A 611 -30.30 -19.92 -28.64
CA LYS A 611 -31.61 -19.89 -29.29
C LYS A 611 -32.57 -20.85 -28.58
N ALA A 612 -33.78 -20.38 -28.29
CA ALA A 612 -34.85 -21.27 -27.82
C ALA A 612 -35.06 -22.38 -28.85
N HIS A 613 -35.06 -23.64 -28.41
CA HIS A 613 -35.48 -24.74 -29.29
C HIS A 613 -36.94 -24.50 -29.66
N SER A 614 -37.22 -24.24 -30.94
CA SER A 614 -38.56 -24.34 -31.48
C SER A 614 -38.94 -25.81 -31.46
N GLY A 615 -39.55 -26.27 -30.35
CA GLY A 615 -40.20 -27.57 -30.30
C GLY A 615 -41.33 -27.58 -31.32
N ALA A 616 -41.05 -28.12 -32.50
CA ALA A 616 -42.10 -28.59 -33.39
C ALA A 616 -42.81 -29.72 -32.65
N ALA A 617 -43.97 -29.39 -32.08
CA ALA A 617 -44.96 -30.39 -31.72
C ALA A 617 -45.36 -31.11 -33.01
N VAL A 618 -44.66 -32.18 -33.35
CA VAL A 618 -45.15 -33.17 -34.30
C VAL A 618 -46.27 -33.88 -33.56
N GLY A 619 -47.49 -33.38 -33.77
CA GLY A 619 -48.72 -34.04 -33.38
C GLY A 619 -48.76 -35.42 -34.04
N GLY A 620 -48.54 -36.45 -33.23
CA GLY A 620 -48.87 -37.83 -33.55
C GLY A 620 -49.96 -38.28 -32.60
N GLY A 621 -51.21 -38.18 -33.05
CA GLY A 621 -52.32 -39.01 -32.57
C GLY A 621 -53.04 -39.59 -33.80
N PRO A 622 -53.89 -40.62 -33.66
CA PRO A 622 -54.31 -41.31 -32.43
C PRO A 622 -53.60 -42.65 -32.18
#